data_AF-A0A6I3URA8-F1
#
_entry.id   AF-A0A6I3URA8-F1
#
_cell.length_a   1.000
_cell.length_b   1.000
_cell.length_c   1.000
_cell.angle_alpha   90.00
_cell.angle_beta   90.00
_cell.angle_gamma   90.00
#
_symmetry.space_group_name_H-M   'P 1'
#
loop_
_entity.id
_entity.type
_entity.pdbx_description
1 polymer ?
#
loop_
_entity_poly.entity_id
_entity_poly.type
_entity_poly.pdbx_seq_one_letter_code
_entity_poly.pdbx_strand_id
1 'polypeptide(L)'
;TYRFESATSDKALPAGIATLLPSDSATYENGNSVSAKQPAQATYIDSVNDGTWTFKGYDAASAVVNKANVEFVGKWEFKANPTNAETYTPQVTEETIKVGQTPDLTDNVTNLPNLPAGTKVVDITPAGQIDTTKPGTYTGKVRVDYPDGSSTEVSVSVNVLPAPETQTYKVTYRFESATSDKALPAGIATLLPSDS
;
A
#
# COMPACT_ATOMS: atom_id res chain seq x y z
N THR A 1 -29.07 -38.22 -7.19
CA THR A 1 -28.86 -37.18 -6.17
C THR A 1 -27.76 -36.24 -6.63
N TYR A 2 -27.68 -35.06 -6.05
CA TYR A 2 -26.63 -34.08 -6.35
C TYR A 2 -25.92 -33.72 -5.05
N ARG A 3 -24.61 -33.52 -5.14
CA ARG A 3 -23.82 -32.92 -4.06
C ARG A 3 -22.81 -31.93 -4.63
N PHE A 4 -22.43 -30.95 -3.82
CA PHE A 4 -21.37 -30.02 -4.16
C PHE A 4 -20.15 -30.22 -3.28
N GLU A 5 -18.97 -30.07 -3.88
CA GLU A 5 -17.69 -30.15 -3.20
C GLU A 5 -16.80 -28.98 -3.64
N SER A 6 -15.97 -28.51 -2.72
CA SER A 6 -14.91 -27.57 -3.06
C SER A 6 -13.83 -28.25 -3.89
N ALA A 7 -13.39 -27.56 -4.93
CA ALA A 7 -12.19 -27.87 -5.70
C ALA A 7 -10.96 -27.09 -5.22
N THR A 8 -11.14 -26.10 -4.33
CA THR A 8 -10.05 -25.30 -3.75
C THR A 8 -9.64 -25.90 -2.41
N SER A 9 -8.39 -26.36 -2.32
CA SER A 9 -7.81 -26.87 -1.07
C SER A 9 -7.98 -25.87 0.07
N ASP A 10 -8.25 -26.38 1.27
CA ASP A 10 -8.38 -25.59 2.51
C ASP A 10 -9.50 -24.53 2.50
N LYS A 11 -10.46 -24.64 1.58
CA LYS A 11 -11.66 -23.80 1.53
C LYS A 11 -12.91 -24.66 1.54
N ALA A 12 -13.70 -24.55 2.60
CA ALA A 12 -15.02 -25.16 2.70
C ALA A 12 -16.05 -24.34 1.91
N LEU A 13 -17.04 -25.00 1.32
CA LEU A 13 -18.13 -24.31 0.64
C LEU A 13 -19.00 -23.53 1.63
N PRO A 14 -19.35 -22.27 1.34
CA PRO A 14 -20.38 -21.55 2.08
C PRO A 14 -21.71 -22.31 2.06
N ALA A 15 -22.45 -22.28 3.17
CA ALA A 15 -23.75 -22.95 3.28
C ALA A 15 -24.76 -22.50 2.20
N GLY A 16 -24.66 -21.26 1.71
CA GLY A 16 -25.48 -20.75 0.63
C GLY A 16 -25.37 -21.54 -0.67
N ILE A 17 -24.20 -22.13 -0.97
CA ILE A 17 -24.00 -22.94 -2.19
C ILE A 17 -24.86 -24.21 -2.16
N ALA A 18 -25.14 -24.78 -0.98
CA ALA A 18 -26.00 -25.95 -0.87
C ALA A 18 -27.45 -25.67 -1.34
N THR A 19 -27.89 -24.41 -1.26
CA THR A 19 -29.23 -24.00 -1.74
C THR A 19 -29.33 -23.93 -3.27
N LEU A 20 -28.20 -23.99 -3.97
CA LEU A 20 -28.12 -23.96 -5.43
C LEU A 20 -28.24 -25.34 -6.08
N LEU A 21 -28.35 -26.41 -5.28
CA LEU A 21 -28.50 -27.77 -5.78
C LEU A 21 -29.74 -27.86 -6.68
N PRO A 22 -29.61 -28.44 -7.88
CA PRO A 22 -30.76 -28.65 -8.75
C PRO A 22 -31.72 -29.67 -8.13
N SER A 23 -33.00 -29.52 -8.47
CA SER A 23 -34.03 -30.49 -8.09
C SER A 23 -34.36 -31.42 -9.25
N ASP A 24 -34.44 -32.71 -8.95
CA ASP A 24 -34.93 -33.73 -9.87
C ASP A 24 -35.85 -34.71 -9.15
N SER A 25 -37.14 -34.62 -9.46
CA SER A 25 -38.19 -35.46 -8.88
C SER A 25 -38.61 -36.63 -9.78
N ALA A 26 -37.95 -36.80 -10.93
CA ALA A 26 -38.25 -37.88 -11.84
C ALA A 26 -37.73 -39.23 -11.31
N THR A 27 -38.46 -40.30 -11.62
CA THR A 27 -38.02 -41.68 -11.41
C THR A 27 -37.52 -42.27 -12.72
N TYR A 28 -36.40 -42.99 -12.67
CA TYR A 28 -35.74 -43.55 -13.85
C TYR A 28 -35.63 -45.06 -13.71
N GLU A 29 -35.97 -45.79 -14.79
CA GLU A 29 -35.82 -47.23 -14.86
C GLU A 29 -34.37 -47.65 -15.08
N ASN A 30 -34.05 -48.90 -14.74
CA ASN A 30 -32.73 -49.47 -14.97
C ASN A 30 -32.38 -49.48 -16.46
N GLY A 31 -31.22 -48.93 -16.82
CA GLY A 31 -30.77 -48.77 -18.20
C GLY A 31 -31.07 -47.37 -18.79
N ASN A 32 -31.89 -46.54 -18.13
CA ASN A 32 -32.12 -45.18 -18.59
C ASN A 32 -30.88 -44.30 -18.39
N SER A 33 -30.64 -43.41 -19.35
CA SER A 33 -29.65 -42.34 -19.21
C SER A 33 -30.27 -41.12 -18.54
N VAL A 34 -29.56 -40.55 -17.57
CA VAL A 34 -29.94 -39.34 -16.83
C VAL A 34 -28.87 -38.28 -17.10
N SER A 35 -29.28 -37.11 -17.58
CA SER A 35 -28.36 -35.97 -17.76
C SER A 35 -28.29 -35.12 -16.49
N ALA A 36 -27.09 -34.66 -16.16
CA ALA A 36 -26.87 -33.80 -15.00
C ALA A 36 -27.53 -32.43 -15.21
N LYS A 37 -28.41 -32.01 -14.29
CA LYS A 37 -29.03 -30.69 -14.31
C LYS A 37 -28.08 -29.66 -13.71
N GLN A 38 -27.97 -28.49 -14.35
CA GLN A 38 -27.13 -27.41 -13.85
C GLN A 38 -27.68 -26.79 -12.56
N PRO A 39 -26.82 -26.26 -11.66
CA PRO A 39 -27.27 -25.53 -10.48
C PRO A 39 -28.10 -24.29 -10.86
N ALA A 40 -28.86 -23.77 -9.90
CA ALA A 40 -29.65 -22.54 -10.09
C ALA A 40 -28.77 -21.32 -10.46
N GLN A 41 -27.52 -21.31 -10.00
CA GLN A 41 -26.50 -20.33 -10.33
C GLN A 41 -25.15 -21.01 -10.48
N ALA A 42 -24.30 -20.49 -11.36
CA ALA A 42 -22.94 -20.99 -11.58
C ALA A 42 -21.87 -20.17 -10.85
N THR A 43 -22.26 -19.11 -10.15
CA THR A 43 -21.36 -18.26 -9.35
C THR A 43 -21.98 -17.99 -7.99
N TYR A 44 -21.13 -17.76 -6.98
CA TYR A 44 -21.55 -17.40 -5.63
C TYR A 44 -20.52 -16.45 -5.01
N ILE A 45 -20.98 -15.27 -4.56
CA ILE A 45 -20.12 -14.29 -3.88
C ILE A 45 -19.94 -14.70 -2.42
N ASP A 46 -18.70 -14.85 -2.00
CA ASP A 46 -18.32 -15.15 -0.63
C ASP A 46 -17.70 -13.91 0.00
N SER A 47 -18.54 -13.09 0.62
CA SER A 47 -18.14 -11.86 1.29
C SER A 47 -17.28 -12.09 2.54
N VAL A 48 -17.27 -13.31 3.10
CA VAL A 48 -16.46 -13.63 4.28
C VAL A 48 -15.00 -13.82 3.89
N ASN A 49 -14.76 -14.48 2.76
CA ASN A 49 -13.42 -14.73 2.24
C ASN A 49 -12.99 -13.74 1.14
N ASP A 50 -13.77 -12.68 0.92
CA ASP A 50 -13.62 -11.70 -0.16
C ASP A 50 -13.28 -12.34 -1.51
N GLY A 51 -14.20 -13.15 -2.02
CA GLY A 51 -13.99 -13.78 -3.32
C GLY A 51 -15.25 -14.34 -3.93
N THR A 52 -15.05 -15.07 -5.02
CA THR A 52 -16.13 -15.67 -5.80
C THR A 52 -15.88 -17.15 -6.00
N TRP A 53 -16.89 -17.95 -5.69
CA TRP A 53 -16.97 -19.35 -6.07
C TRP A 53 -17.56 -19.49 -7.47
N THR A 54 -16.96 -20.33 -8.30
CA THR A 54 -17.43 -20.64 -9.66
C THR A 54 -17.66 -22.13 -9.82
N PHE A 55 -18.83 -22.51 -10.33
CA PHE A 55 -19.15 -23.89 -10.66
C PHE A 55 -18.34 -24.35 -11.87
N LYS A 56 -17.58 -25.43 -11.71
CA LYS A 56 -16.71 -25.99 -12.76
C LYS A 56 -17.37 -27.11 -13.55
N GLY A 57 -18.47 -27.64 -13.05
CA GLY A 57 -19.19 -28.76 -13.65
C GLY A 57 -19.35 -29.94 -12.70
N TYR A 58 -20.05 -30.95 -13.19
CA TYR A 58 -20.16 -32.25 -12.54
C TYR A 58 -19.03 -33.18 -12.98
N ASP A 59 -18.77 -34.21 -12.17
CA ASP A 59 -17.91 -35.35 -12.49
C ASP A 59 -18.33 -36.10 -13.77
N ALA A 60 -19.62 -36.09 -14.11
CA ALA A 60 -20.14 -36.57 -15.39
C ALA A 60 -21.30 -35.70 -15.90
N ALA A 61 -21.38 -35.51 -17.21
CA ALA A 61 -22.51 -34.80 -17.85
C ALA A 61 -23.80 -35.64 -17.88
N SER A 62 -23.66 -36.97 -17.81
CA SER A 62 -24.75 -37.93 -17.76
C SER A 62 -24.29 -39.24 -17.16
N ALA A 63 -25.21 -40.03 -16.62
CA ALA A 63 -24.94 -41.38 -16.14
C ALA A 63 -26.13 -42.31 -16.44
N VAL A 64 -25.83 -43.60 -16.59
CA VAL A 64 -26.83 -44.65 -16.80
C VAL A 64 -27.22 -45.25 -15.46
N VAL A 65 -28.52 -45.38 -15.21
CA VAL A 65 -29.03 -46.06 -14.02
C VAL A 65 -28.72 -47.54 -14.11
N ASN A 66 -27.98 -48.08 -13.14
CA ASN A 66 -27.63 -49.50 -13.08
C ASN A 66 -27.94 -50.08 -11.70
N LYS A 67 -29.22 -50.38 -11.47
CA LYS A 67 -29.76 -50.97 -10.23
C LYS A 67 -29.37 -50.22 -8.94
N ALA A 68 -28.97 -48.96 -9.07
CA ALA A 68 -28.55 -48.08 -7.98
C ALA A 68 -28.87 -46.62 -8.32
N ASN A 69 -28.97 -45.78 -7.29
CA ASN A 69 -29.17 -44.35 -7.47
C ASN A 69 -27.93 -43.74 -8.13
N VAL A 70 -28.17 -42.92 -9.16
CA VAL A 70 -27.13 -42.09 -9.78
C VAL A 70 -26.86 -40.89 -8.87
N GLU A 71 -25.60 -40.55 -8.70
CA GLU A 71 -25.15 -39.35 -8.02
C GLU A 71 -24.27 -38.53 -8.95
N PHE A 72 -24.47 -37.21 -8.96
CA PHE A 72 -23.60 -36.25 -9.65
C PHE A 72 -22.90 -35.35 -8.64
N VAL A 73 -21.59 -35.21 -8.79
CA VAL A 73 -20.73 -34.48 -7.86
C VAL A 73 -20.24 -33.22 -8.53
N GLY A 74 -20.80 -32.09 -8.11
CA GLY A 74 -20.49 -30.79 -8.66
C GLY A 74 -19.29 -30.14 -7.97
N LYS A 75 -18.33 -29.66 -8.75
CA LYS A 75 -17.11 -29.01 -8.24
C LYS A 75 -17.23 -27.49 -8.30
N TRP A 76 -16.89 -26.82 -7.21
CA TRP A 76 -16.84 -25.36 -7.11
C TRP A 76 -15.42 -24.89 -6.79
N GLU A 77 -14.93 -23.92 -7.54
CA GLU A 77 -13.60 -23.34 -7.37
C GLU A 77 -13.71 -21.91 -6.83
N PHE A 78 -12.98 -21.64 -5.75
CA PHE A 78 -12.89 -20.32 -5.16
C PHE A 78 -11.75 -19.51 -5.78
N LYS A 79 -12.03 -18.25 -6.08
CA LYS A 79 -11.04 -17.25 -6.45
C LYS A 79 -11.21 -16.02 -5.56
N ALA A 80 -10.17 -15.70 -4.79
CA ALA A 80 -10.12 -14.46 -4.01
C ALA A 80 -10.08 -13.23 -4.92
N ASN A 81 -10.66 -12.13 -4.46
CA ASN A 81 -10.48 -10.83 -5.07
C ASN A 81 -9.07 -10.30 -4.75
N PRO A 82 -8.47 -9.48 -5.64
CA PRO A 82 -7.21 -8.83 -5.32
C PRO A 82 -7.41 -7.83 -4.19
N THR A 83 -6.45 -7.78 -3.27
CA THR A 83 -6.43 -6.80 -2.19
C THR A 83 -6.14 -5.39 -2.72
N ASN A 84 -6.43 -4.37 -1.92
CA ASN A 84 -6.05 -2.99 -2.22
C ASN A 84 -4.53 -2.85 -2.27
N ALA A 85 -3.77 -3.54 -1.43
CA ALA A 85 -2.31 -3.54 -1.50
C ALA A 85 -1.76 -4.15 -2.81
N GLU A 86 -2.49 -5.07 -3.46
CA GLU A 86 -2.11 -5.63 -4.77
C GLU A 86 -2.56 -4.75 -5.94
N THR A 87 -3.54 -3.86 -5.71
CA THR A 87 -4.16 -3.04 -6.77
C THR A 87 -3.59 -1.62 -6.81
N TYR A 88 -3.20 -1.07 -5.67
CA TYR A 88 -2.78 0.31 -5.52
C TYR A 88 -1.30 0.41 -5.14
N THR A 89 -0.60 1.34 -5.80
CA THR A 89 0.81 1.64 -5.51
C THR A 89 0.91 3.04 -4.92
N PRO A 90 1.26 3.21 -3.63
CA PRO A 90 1.53 4.52 -3.06
C PRO A 90 2.67 5.23 -3.81
N GLN A 91 2.54 6.52 -4.03
CA GLN A 91 3.55 7.36 -4.68
C GLN A 91 4.12 8.31 -3.63
N VAL A 92 5.43 8.23 -3.43
CA VAL A 92 6.15 9.01 -2.43
C VAL A 92 7.04 10.06 -3.06
N THR A 93 7.15 11.21 -2.43
CA THR A 93 8.19 12.23 -2.71
C THR A 93 9.23 12.23 -1.62
N GLU A 94 10.39 12.82 -1.89
CA GLU A 94 11.39 13.09 -0.85
C GLU A 94 10.91 14.18 0.11
N GLU A 95 11.41 14.11 1.34
CA GLU A 95 11.22 15.11 2.38
C GLU A 95 12.51 15.90 2.56
N THR A 96 12.41 17.23 2.68
CA THR A 96 13.58 18.09 2.90
C THR A 96 13.39 18.96 4.12
N ILE A 97 14.25 18.76 5.11
CA ILE A 97 14.21 19.47 6.39
C ILE A 97 15.55 20.15 6.68
N LYS A 98 15.55 21.13 7.57
CA LYS A 98 16.77 21.72 8.14
C LYS A 98 17.23 20.91 9.36
N VAL A 99 18.53 20.95 9.67
CA VAL A 99 19.07 20.37 10.91
C VAL A 99 18.21 20.76 12.13
N GLY A 100 17.84 19.77 12.93
CA GLY A 100 17.03 19.89 14.13
C GLY A 100 15.52 19.91 13.91
N GLN A 101 15.02 19.97 12.68
CA GLN A 101 13.58 19.86 12.40
C GLN A 101 13.11 18.40 12.51
N THR A 102 11.84 18.22 12.87
CA THR A 102 11.19 16.91 12.89
C THR A 102 10.53 16.68 11.52
N PRO A 103 10.85 15.58 10.80
CA PRO A 103 10.17 15.26 9.56
C PRO A 103 8.74 14.79 9.82
N ASP A 104 7.82 15.11 8.92
CA ASP A 104 6.52 14.45 8.82
C ASP A 104 6.55 13.61 7.55
N LEU A 105 6.59 12.28 7.69
CA LEU A 105 6.66 11.40 6.52
C LEU A 105 5.29 11.06 5.94
N THR A 106 4.22 11.39 6.67
CA THR A 106 2.87 10.95 6.32
C THR A 106 2.28 11.75 5.16
N ASP A 107 2.77 12.97 4.92
CA ASP A 107 2.35 13.83 3.82
C ASP A 107 3.10 13.53 2.51
N ASN A 108 4.23 12.80 2.58
CA ASN A 108 5.02 12.46 1.40
C ASN A 108 4.31 11.44 0.50
N VAL A 109 3.25 10.76 0.95
CA VAL A 109 2.37 9.93 0.11
C VAL A 109 1.43 10.82 -0.71
N THR A 110 1.94 11.36 -1.80
CA THR A 110 1.27 12.39 -2.62
C THR A 110 -0.02 11.94 -3.30
N ASN A 111 -0.18 10.64 -3.59
CA ASN A 111 -1.36 10.12 -4.27
C ASN A 111 -2.44 9.62 -3.30
N LEU A 112 -2.40 9.97 -2.01
CA LEU A 112 -3.40 9.57 -1.02
C LEU A 112 -4.87 9.81 -1.48
N PRO A 113 -5.23 10.93 -2.14
CA PRO A 113 -6.59 11.13 -2.66
C PRO A 113 -7.03 10.14 -3.75
N ASN A 114 -6.08 9.49 -4.41
CA ASN A 114 -6.33 8.50 -5.46
C ASN A 114 -6.37 7.06 -4.91
N LEU A 115 -6.07 6.88 -3.62
CA LEU A 115 -6.16 5.60 -2.92
C LEU A 115 -7.60 5.37 -2.43
N PRO A 116 -7.97 4.12 -2.09
CA PRO A 116 -9.30 3.82 -1.55
C PRO A 116 -9.68 4.70 -0.36
N ALA A 117 -10.94 5.15 -0.32
CA ALA A 117 -11.44 5.98 0.78
C ALA A 117 -11.31 5.25 2.12
N GLY A 118 -10.67 5.91 3.09
CA GLY A 118 -10.35 5.31 4.40
C GLY A 118 -8.92 4.79 4.54
N THR A 119 -8.11 4.86 3.47
CA THR A 119 -6.67 4.59 3.52
C THR A 119 -5.99 5.51 4.55
N LYS A 120 -5.06 4.96 5.33
CA LYS A 120 -4.30 5.68 6.35
C LYS A 120 -2.80 5.55 6.10
N VAL A 121 -2.05 6.60 6.37
CA VAL A 121 -0.58 6.61 6.31
C VAL A 121 -0.06 6.70 7.73
N VAL A 122 0.87 5.82 8.09
CA VAL A 122 1.47 5.74 9.42
C VAL A 122 2.98 5.76 9.27
N ASP A 123 3.66 6.65 9.98
CA ASP A 123 5.12 6.57 10.11
C ASP A 123 5.50 5.39 10.99
N ILE A 124 6.26 4.45 10.41
CA ILE A 124 6.77 3.25 11.08
C ILE A 124 8.30 3.28 11.15
N THR A 125 8.91 4.45 10.96
CA THR A 125 10.35 4.64 11.01
C THR A 125 10.88 4.31 12.42
N PRO A 126 11.81 3.36 12.55
CA PRO A 126 12.48 3.09 13.81
C PRO A 126 13.11 4.34 14.43
N ALA A 127 12.98 4.48 15.75
CA ALA A 127 13.56 5.60 16.48
C ALA A 127 15.09 5.66 16.25
N GLY A 128 15.59 6.86 15.94
CA GLY A 128 17.00 7.10 15.65
C GLY A 128 17.46 6.74 14.24
N GLN A 129 16.58 6.21 13.36
CA GLN A 129 16.94 5.91 11.98
C GLN A 129 17.20 7.18 11.14
N ILE A 130 16.53 8.28 11.47
CA ILE A 130 16.77 9.60 10.87
C ILE A 130 17.49 10.46 11.92
N ASP A 131 18.77 10.75 11.71
CA ASP A 131 19.54 11.66 12.57
C ASP A 131 19.39 13.10 12.05
N THR A 132 18.38 13.80 12.56
CA THR A 132 18.10 15.19 12.16
C THR A 132 19.15 16.19 12.66
N THR A 133 20.12 15.76 13.49
CA THR A 133 21.19 16.62 13.99
C THR A 133 22.38 16.71 13.03
N LYS A 134 22.46 15.80 12.06
CA LYS A 134 23.55 15.72 11.10
C LYS A 134 23.02 15.89 9.68
N PRO A 135 23.58 16.85 8.90
CA PRO A 135 23.26 16.97 7.49
C PRO A 135 23.56 15.67 6.74
N GLY A 136 22.68 15.29 5.82
CA GLY A 136 22.80 14.06 5.07
C GLY A 136 21.45 13.56 4.54
N THR A 137 21.49 12.43 3.85
CA THR A 137 20.30 11.73 3.37
C THR A 137 20.06 10.50 4.24
N TYR A 138 18.83 10.38 4.72
CA TYR A 138 18.33 9.28 5.52
C TYR A 138 17.14 8.63 4.82
N THR A 139 16.76 7.45 5.29
CA THR A 139 15.57 6.76 4.79
C THR A 139 14.58 6.61 5.92
N GLY A 140 13.40 7.19 5.77
CA GLY A 140 12.23 6.91 6.57
C GLY A 140 11.37 5.82 5.94
N LYS A 141 10.40 5.30 6.68
CA LYS A 141 9.49 4.25 6.22
C LYS A 141 8.08 4.52 6.70
N VAL A 142 7.12 4.49 5.79
CA VAL A 142 5.69 4.64 6.10
C VAL A 142 4.92 3.39 5.71
N ARG A 143 3.87 3.09 6.47
CA ARG A 143 2.91 2.04 6.17
C ARG A 143 1.60 2.67 5.72
N VAL A 144 1.11 2.22 4.56
CA VAL A 144 -0.17 2.59 3.99
C VAL A 144 -1.15 1.47 4.30
N ASP A 145 -2.06 1.72 5.23
CA ASP A 145 -3.09 0.78 5.68
C ASP A 145 -4.39 1.02 4.89
N TYR A 146 -4.88 -0.01 4.18
CA TYR A 146 -6.07 0.08 3.33
C TYR A 146 -7.35 -0.36 4.06
N PRO A 147 -8.54 0.05 3.57
CA PRO A 147 -9.83 -0.31 4.19
C PRO A 147 -10.15 -1.81 4.20
N ASP A 148 -9.62 -2.58 3.25
CA ASP A 148 -9.78 -4.05 3.21
C ASP A 148 -8.88 -4.79 4.22
N GLY A 149 -8.10 -4.05 5.01
CA GLY A 149 -7.18 -4.58 6.01
C GLY A 149 -5.80 -4.95 5.47
N SER A 150 -5.58 -4.87 4.15
CA SER A 150 -4.26 -5.02 3.56
C SER A 150 -3.38 -3.79 3.81
N SER A 151 -2.06 -3.91 3.64
CA SER A 151 -1.14 -2.79 3.83
C SER A 151 0.07 -2.86 2.88
N THR A 152 0.61 -1.70 2.50
CA THR A 152 1.87 -1.57 1.77
C THR A 152 2.85 -0.73 2.56
N GLU A 153 4.10 -1.17 2.68
CA GLU A 153 5.17 -0.36 3.27
C GLU A 153 6.02 0.27 2.17
N VAL A 154 6.29 1.58 2.28
CA VAL A 154 7.09 2.34 1.31
C VAL A 154 8.17 3.16 2.02
N SER A 155 9.32 3.29 1.38
CA SER A 155 10.46 4.06 1.90
C SER A 155 10.43 5.49 1.38
N VAL A 156 10.72 6.45 2.26
CA VAL A 156 10.78 7.88 1.94
C VAL A 156 12.21 8.37 2.16
N SER A 157 12.78 9.09 1.18
CA SER A 157 14.09 9.73 1.33
C SER A 157 13.93 11.03 2.12
N VAL A 158 14.78 11.24 3.12
CA VAL A 158 14.76 12.44 3.98
C VAL A 158 16.10 13.15 3.89
N ASN A 159 16.10 14.35 3.32
CA ASN A 159 17.29 15.17 3.13
C ASN A 159 17.38 16.22 4.24
N VAL A 160 18.39 16.11 5.10
CA VAL A 160 18.70 17.08 6.16
C VAL A 160 19.71 18.08 5.65
N LEU A 161 19.28 19.32 5.44
CA LEU A 161 20.12 20.41 4.95
C LEU A 161 21.04 20.97 6.04
N PRO A 162 22.28 21.39 5.71
CA PRO A 162 23.17 22.04 6.65
C PRO A 162 22.58 23.34 7.20
N ALA A 163 23.00 23.70 8.42
CA ALA A 163 22.69 25.02 8.98
C ALA A 163 23.26 26.11 8.05
N PRO A 164 22.54 27.23 7.85
CA PRO A 164 23.08 28.35 7.09
C PRO A 164 24.37 28.84 7.74
N GLU A 165 25.43 29.00 6.95
CA GLU A 165 26.66 29.60 7.45
C GLU A 165 26.41 31.07 7.78
N THR A 166 26.63 31.44 9.04
CA THR A 166 26.69 32.85 9.44
C THR A 166 28.15 33.29 9.42
N GLN A 167 28.60 33.92 8.33
CA GLN A 167 29.89 34.60 8.30
C GLN A 167 29.71 36.04 8.76
N THR A 168 30.34 36.38 9.89
CA THR A 168 30.43 37.76 10.36
C THR A 168 31.65 38.42 9.74
N TYR A 169 31.44 39.46 8.94
CA TYR A 169 32.54 40.26 8.41
C TYR A 169 32.77 41.49 9.30
N LYS A 170 34.03 41.74 9.68
CA LYS A 170 34.40 42.95 10.40
C LYS A 170 34.82 44.02 9.39
N VAL A 171 34.10 45.15 9.38
CA VAL A 171 34.48 46.29 8.54
C VAL A 171 35.64 47.01 9.21
N THR A 172 36.81 47.02 8.57
CA THR A 172 37.96 47.82 9.03
C THR A 172 38.09 49.07 8.19
N TYR A 173 37.98 50.22 8.82
CA TYR A 173 38.28 51.50 8.19
C TYR A 173 39.78 51.81 8.34
N ARG A 174 40.41 52.31 7.28
CA ARG A 174 41.75 52.90 7.32
C ARG A 174 41.74 54.19 6.52
N PHE A 175 42.48 55.18 7.00
CA PHE A 175 42.76 56.37 6.22
C PHE A 175 44.06 56.16 5.45
N GLU A 176 44.08 56.61 4.21
CA GLU A 176 45.29 56.65 3.38
C GLU A 176 45.51 58.09 2.91
N SER A 177 46.77 58.49 2.81
CA SER A 177 47.11 59.80 2.26
C SER A 177 46.93 59.78 0.75
N ALA A 178 46.24 60.78 0.20
CA ALA A 178 46.06 60.94 -1.26
C ALA A 178 47.34 61.41 -1.98
N THR A 179 48.39 61.75 -1.23
CA THR A 179 49.68 62.20 -1.74
C THR A 179 50.76 61.25 -1.27
N SER A 180 51.43 60.60 -2.21
CA SER A 180 52.40 59.53 -1.95
C SER A 180 53.60 59.95 -1.10
N ASP A 181 53.86 61.25 -1.00
CA ASP A 181 55.01 61.86 -0.35
C ASP A 181 54.69 62.47 1.03
N LYS A 182 53.43 62.39 1.51
CA LYS A 182 53.05 62.94 2.82
C LYS A 182 52.35 61.93 3.71
N ALA A 183 52.83 61.82 4.93
CA ALA A 183 52.19 61.06 5.99
C ALA A 183 50.89 61.73 6.46
N LEU A 184 49.95 60.93 6.95
CA LEU A 184 48.74 61.44 7.59
C LEU A 184 49.10 62.24 8.85
N PRO A 185 48.41 63.37 9.14
CA PRO A 185 48.61 64.12 10.37
C PRO A 185 48.40 63.26 11.63
N ALA A 186 49.13 63.60 12.69
CA ALA A 186 48.96 62.96 14.00
C ALA A 186 47.52 63.16 14.49
N GLY A 187 46.86 62.07 14.91
CA GLY A 187 45.49 62.08 15.42
C GLY A 187 44.40 61.67 14.41
N ILE A 188 44.68 61.56 13.11
CA ILE A 188 43.65 61.13 12.13
C ILE A 188 43.16 59.70 12.40
N ALA A 189 44.01 58.82 12.93
CA ALA A 189 43.62 57.46 13.31
C ALA A 189 42.56 57.41 14.42
N THR A 190 42.44 58.44 15.28
CA THR A 190 41.42 58.50 16.34
C THR A 190 40.06 58.95 15.83
N LEU A 191 39.95 59.34 14.55
CA LEU A 191 38.70 59.67 13.88
C LEU A 191 38.07 58.47 13.15
N LEU A 192 38.70 57.29 13.20
CA LEU A 192 38.11 56.07 12.68
C LEU A 192 36.81 55.76 13.46
N PRO A 193 35.74 55.31 12.79
CA PRO A 193 34.54 54.87 13.48
C PRO A 193 34.89 53.80 14.51
N SER A 194 34.50 54.00 15.77
CA SER A 194 34.54 52.96 16.79
C SER A 194 33.35 52.02 16.60
N ASP A 195 33.58 50.71 16.63
CA ASP A 195 32.50 49.72 16.70
C ASP A 195 31.54 50.11 17.83
N SER A 196 30.23 50.17 17.53
CA SER A 196 29.16 50.45 18.50
C SER A 196 28.83 49.22 19.35
#